data_AF-A0A847MN14-F1
#
_entry.id   AF-A0A847MN14-F1
#
_cell.length_a   1.000
_cell.length_b   1.000
_cell.length_c   1.000
_cell.angle_alpha   90.00
_cell.angle_beta   90.00
_cell.angle_gamma   90.00
#
_symmetry.space_group_name_H-M   'P 1'
#
loop_
_entity.id
_entity.type
_entity.pdbx_description
1 polymer ?
#
loop_
_entity_poly.entity_id
_entity_poly.type
_entity_poly.pdbx_seq_one_letter_code
_entity_poly.pdbx_strand_id
1 'polypeptide(L)'
;VGGSLMSQWGTYRALMIFGILQAISNFGYYVVASFPGNVPIMATAIGIENICGGLGTAAFVALVMGLCDVRYTATQFALLTALASVGRVFLAGPLTPPLVERFGWDSFYLLTVLIAIPGLCLLWLYRDRIKRIDEKKVVLEPRPASTTAD
;
A
#
# COMPACT_ATOMS: atom_id res chain seq x y z
N VAL A 1 5.81 2.17 13.91
CA VAL A 1 4.79 1.12 14.17
C VAL A 1 4.53 0.24 12.95
N GLY A 2 4.31 0.80 11.75
CA GLY A 2 4.07 -0.03 10.55
C GLY A 2 5.24 -0.95 10.14
N GLY A 3 6.48 -0.47 10.23
CA GLY A 3 7.66 -1.27 9.92
C GLY A 3 7.93 -2.44 10.89
N SER A 4 7.56 -2.30 12.18
CA SER A 4 7.77 -3.37 13.16
C SER A 4 6.77 -4.52 13.00
N LEU A 5 5.53 -4.24 12.60
CA LEU A 5 4.56 -5.30 12.25
C LEU A 5 4.93 -6.03 10.95
N MET A 6 5.46 -5.30 9.96
CA MET A 6 5.91 -5.90 8.70
C MET A 6 7.08 -6.87 8.86
N SER A 7 8.00 -6.60 9.81
CA SER A 7 9.15 -7.45 10.09
C SER A 7 8.78 -8.87 10.51
N GLN A 8 7.55 -9.13 10.97
CA GLN A 8 7.15 -10.45 11.46
C GLN A 8 6.25 -11.24 10.50
N TRP A 9 5.51 -10.58 9.59
CA TRP A 9 4.42 -11.23 8.84
C TRP A 9 4.72 -11.49 7.36
N GLY A 10 5.87 -11.00 6.88
CA GLY A 10 6.32 -11.17 5.51
C GLY A 10 5.68 -10.17 4.53
N THR A 11 6.47 -9.77 3.53
CA THR A 11 6.18 -8.66 2.62
C THR A 11 4.85 -8.84 1.89
N TYR A 12 4.53 -10.06 1.46
CA TYR A 12 3.28 -10.39 0.75
C TYR A 12 2.03 -10.21 1.62
N ARG A 13 2.01 -10.73 2.86
CA ARG A 13 0.83 -10.65 3.74
C ARG A 13 0.54 -9.21 4.12
N ALA A 14 1.58 -8.42 4.37
CA ALA A 14 1.46 -7.00 4.64
C ALA A 14 0.84 -6.25 3.45
N LEU A 15 1.33 -6.46 2.22
CA LEU A 15 0.76 -5.85 1.01
C LEU A 15 -0.72 -6.19 0.81
N MET A 16 -1.10 -7.46 1.01
CA MET A 16 -2.49 -7.92 0.94
C MET A 16 -3.38 -7.21 1.97
N ILE A 17 -3.01 -7.29 3.25
CA ILE A 17 -3.81 -6.75 4.35
C ILE A 17 -3.95 -5.23 4.21
N PHE A 18 -2.86 -4.52 3.91
CA PHE A 18 -2.90 -3.07 3.77
C PHE A 18 -3.63 -2.62 2.51
N GLY A 19 -3.50 -3.34 1.40
CA GLY A 19 -4.27 -3.03 0.20
C GLY A 19 -5.79 -3.19 0.42
N ILE A 20 -6.19 -4.22 1.17
CA ILE A 20 -7.60 -4.42 1.57
C ILE A 20 -8.04 -3.32 2.54
N LEU A 21 -7.24 -3.00 3.56
CA LEU A 21 -7.54 -1.92 4.50
C LEU A 21 -7.68 -0.56 3.79
N GLN A 22 -6.83 -0.27 2.80
CA GLN A 22 -6.90 0.94 1.99
C GLN A 22 -8.21 0.99 1.18
N ALA A 23 -8.62 -0.14 0.59
CA ALA A 23 -9.89 -0.23 -0.14
C ALA A 23 -11.10 -0.04 0.80
N ILE A 24 -11.08 -0.65 1.98
CA ILE A 24 -12.11 -0.45 3.02
C ILE A 24 -12.14 1.02 3.48
N SER A 25 -10.99 1.67 3.61
CA SER A 25 -10.91 3.08 3.99
C SER A 25 -11.55 3.99 2.94
N ASN A 26 -11.29 3.74 1.64
CA ASN A 26 -11.97 4.44 0.55
C ASN A 26 -13.49 4.22 0.56
N PHE A 27 -13.94 3.02 0.92
CA PHE A 27 -15.36 2.76 1.14
C PHE A 27 -15.92 3.53 2.36
N GLY A 28 -15.11 3.72 3.42
CA GLY A 28 -15.47 4.58 4.55
C GLY A 28 -15.76 6.03 4.12
N TYR A 29 -15.03 6.55 3.13
CA TYR A 29 -15.32 7.88 2.58
C TYR A 29 -16.60 7.94 1.73
N TYR A 30 -17.00 6.84 1.08
CA TYR A 30 -18.33 6.74 0.48
C TYR A 30 -19.43 6.91 1.54
N VAL A 31 -19.26 6.29 2.72
CA VAL A 31 -20.19 6.46 3.85
C VAL A 31 -20.17 7.90 4.39
N VAL A 32 -19.00 8.53 4.48
CA VAL A 32 -18.88 9.96 4.88
C VAL A 32 -19.60 10.86 3.87
N ALA A 33 -19.48 10.59 2.58
CA ALA A 33 -20.14 11.37 1.52
C ALA A 33 -21.67 11.24 1.57
N SER A 34 -22.19 10.09 1.99
CA SER A 34 -23.63 9.86 2.20
C SER A 34 -24.19 10.52 3.47
N PHE A 35 -23.36 10.82 4.48
CA PHE A 35 -23.75 11.50 5.73
C PHE A 35 -22.94 12.79 5.97
N PRO A 36 -23.11 13.81 5.13
CA PRO A 36 -22.38 15.06 5.27
C PRO A 36 -22.77 15.77 6.58
N GLY A 37 -21.76 16.16 7.37
CA GLY A 37 -21.93 16.94 8.62
C GLY A 37 -21.65 16.17 9.92
N ASN A 38 -21.43 14.86 9.88
CA ASN A 38 -21.07 14.08 11.07
C ASN A 38 -19.54 14.07 11.30
N VAL A 39 -19.05 15.07 12.05
CA VAL A 39 -17.63 15.25 12.40
C VAL A 39 -16.98 13.99 12.99
N PRO A 40 -17.62 13.24 13.92
CA PRO A 40 -17.03 12.00 14.43
C PRO A 40 -16.78 10.92 13.36
N ILE A 41 -17.68 10.74 12.40
CA ILE A 41 -17.52 9.77 11.30
C ILE A 41 -16.37 10.20 10.39
N MET A 42 -16.27 11.50 10.10
CA MET A 42 -15.19 12.04 9.29
C MET A 42 -13.83 11.89 9.99
N ALA A 43 -13.74 12.21 11.28
CA ALA A 43 -12.51 12.09 12.07
C ALA A 43 -12.02 10.64 12.18
N THR A 44 -12.94 9.69 12.38
CA THR A 44 -12.59 8.26 12.42
C THR A 44 -12.15 7.74 11.07
N ALA A 45 -12.83 8.11 9.98
CA ALA A 45 -12.43 7.74 8.62
C ALA A 45 -11.03 8.26 8.26
N ILE A 46 -10.74 9.55 8.54
CA ILE A 46 -9.42 10.16 8.32
C ILE A 46 -8.35 9.49 9.18
N GLY A 47 -8.65 9.19 10.45
CA GLY A 47 -7.72 8.49 11.33
C GLY A 47 -7.34 7.11 10.80
N ILE A 48 -8.32 6.34 10.35
CA ILE A 48 -8.10 5.02 9.74
C ILE A 48 -7.29 5.17 8.44
N GLU A 49 -7.64 6.14 7.58
CA GLU A 49 -6.94 6.39 6.33
C GLU A 49 -5.47 6.73 6.55
N ASN A 50 -5.14 7.57 7.53
CA ASN A 50 -3.75 7.92 7.84
C ASN A 50 -2.94 6.71 8.33
N ILE A 51 -3.55 5.85 9.16
CA ILE A 51 -2.91 4.61 9.62
C ILE A 51 -2.67 3.67 8.43
N CYS A 52 -3.69 3.48 7.57
CA CYS A 52 -3.58 2.65 6.37
C CYS A 52 -2.55 3.19 5.40
N GLY A 53 -2.51 4.51 5.16
CA GLY A 53 -1.56 5.17 4.28
C GLY A 53 -0.12 5.01 4.75
N GLY A 54 0.13 5.14 6.07
CA GLY A 54 1.44 4.88 6.66
C GLY A 54 1.89 3.42 6.49
N LEU A 55 0.99 2.46 6.72
CA LEU A 55 1.26 1.03 6.54
C LEU A 55 1.48 0.64 5.08
N GLY A 56 0.64 1.17 4.17
CA GLY A 56 0.74 0.94 2.73
C GLY A 56 2.05 1.47 2.15
N THR A 57 2.50 2.65 2.60
CA THR A 57 3.80 3.21 2.19
C THR A 57 4.96 2.33 2.65
N ALA A 58 4.94 1.86 3.90
CA ALA A 58 5.98 0.95 4.40
C ALA A 58 6.05 -0.35 3.59
N ALA A 59 4.89 -0.94 3.27
CA ALA A 59 4.81 -2.16 2.47
C ALA A 59 5.24 -1.98 1.03
N PHE A 60 4.89 -0.84 0.44
CA PHE A 60 5.35 -0.47 -0.89
C PHE A 60 6.87 -0.32 -0.94
N VAL A 61 7.48 0.39 0.02
CA VAL A 61 8.94 0.53 0.08
C VAL A 61 9.62 -0.84 0.27
N ALA A 62 9.08 -1.70 1.14
CA ALA A 62 9.62 -3.05 1.35
C ALA A 62 9.57 -3.91 0.08
N LEU A 63 8.48 -3.81 -0.69
CA LEU A 63 8.32 -4.46 -1.99
C LEU A 63 9.37 -3.96 -2.99
N VAL A 64 9.48 -2.64 -3.17
CA VAL A 64 10.45 -2.04 -4.10
C VAL A 64 11.87 -2.45 -3.73
N MET A 65 12.24 -2.38 -2.45
CA MET A 65 13.55 -2.84 -1.99
C MET A 65 13.79 -4.33 -2.27
N GLY A 66 12.75 -5.17 -2.21
CA GLY A 66 12.85 -6.59 -2.54
C GLY A 66 12.95 -6.87 -4.05
N LEU A 67 12.48 -5.95 -4.90
CA LEU A 67 12.62 -6.01 -6.35
C LEU A 67 13.98 -5.49 -6.84
N CYS A 68 14.62 -4.60 -6.09
CA CYS A 68 15.92 -4.05 -6.45
C CYS A 68 17.04 -5.08 -6.28
N ASP A 69 17.93 -5.15 -7.27
CA ASP A 69 19.16 -5.93 -7.20
C ASP A 69 20.24 -5.17 -6.43
N VAL A 70 20.96 -5.85 -5.53
CA VAL A 70 22.00 -5.30 -4.65
C VAL A 70 23.09 -4.54 -5.43
N ARG A 71 23.33 -4.92 -6.68
CA ARG A 71 24.37 -4.33 -7.55
C ARG A 71 24.00 -2.97 -8.15
N TYR A 72 22.70 -2.62 -8.25
CA TYR A 72 22.20 -1.36 -8.86
C TYR A 72 21.01 -0.76 -8.10
N THR A 73 20.98 -0.92 -6.77
CA THR A 73 19.80 -0.62 -5.93
C THR A 73 19.30 0.82 -6.05
N ALA A 74 20.19 1.81 -6.06
CA ALA A 74 19.82 3.22 -6.03
C ALA A 74 19.01 3.66 -7.27
N THR A 75 19.46 3.26 -8.46
CA THR A 75 18.80 3.64 -9.71
C THR A 75 17.49 2.88 -9.92
N GLN A 76 17.46 1.58 -9.61
CA GLN A 76 16.23 0.79 -9.70
C GLN A 76 15.17 1.24 -8.70
N PHE A 77 15.58 1.56 -7.47
CA PHE A 77 14.67 2.10 -6.46
C PHE A 77 14.08 3.44 -6.91
N ALA A 78 14.92 4.34 -7.43
CA ALA A 78 14.47 5.61 -7.97
C ALA A 78 13.50 5.44 -9.14
N LEU A 79 13.81 4.56 -10.09
CA LEU A 79 12.96 4.28 -11.26
C LEU A 79 11.61 3.67 -10.86
N LEU A 80 11.61 2.67 -9.98
CA LEU A 80 10.38 2.01 -9.51
C LEU A 80 9.51 2.96 -8.70
N THR A 81 10.11 3.79 -7.84
CA THR A 81 9.40 4.79 -7.05
C THR A 81 8.86 5.92 -7.95
N ALA A 82 9.64 6.35 -8.95
CA ALA A 82 9.20 7.32 -9.95
C ALA A 82 8.01 6.77 -10.75
N LEU A 83 8.09 5.54 -11.24
CA LEU A 83 7.01 4.89 -11.97
C LEU A 83 5.73 4.80 -11.15
N ALA A 84 5.83 4.41 -9.88
CA ALA A 84 4.69 4.38 -8.97
C ALA A 84 4.12 5.78 -8.69
N SER A 85 4.98 6.81 -8.62
CA SER A 85 4.54 8.19 -8.45
C SER A 85 3.82 8.73 -9.68
N VAL A 86 4.31 8.41 -10.88
CA VAL A 86 3.67 8.79 -12.14
C VAL A 86 2.26 8.22 -12.22
N GLY A 87 2.07 6.93 -11.90
CA GLY A 87 0.75 6.31 -11.87
C GLY A 87 -0.21 7.04 -10.93
N ARG A 88 0.24 7.38 -9.71
CA ARG A 88 -0.58 8.09 -8.73
C ARG A 88 -0.93 9.52 -9.18
N VAL A 89 0.05 10.30 -9.61
CA VAL A 89 -0.12 11.73 -9.86
C VAL A 89 -0.83 11.98 -11.19
N PHE A 90 -0.46 11.28 -12.26
CA PHE A 90 -1.04 11.51 -13.59
C PHE A 90 -2.37 10.80 -13.82
N LEU A 91 -2.62 9.65 -13.19
CA LEU A 91 -3.91 8.98 -13.34
C LEU A 91 -4.90 9.50 -12.31
N ALA A 92 -4.54 9.55 -11.02
CA ALA A 92 -5.53 9.95 -10.01
C ALA A 92 -5.78 11.47 -10.01
N GLY A 93 -4.76 12.31 -10.19
CA GLY A 93 -4.90 13.76 -10.08
C GLY A 93 -5.85 14.38 -11.14
N PRO A 94 -5.48 14.37 -12.44
CA PRO A 94 -6.27 14.97 -13.51
C PRO A 94 -7.65 14.33 -13.75
N LEU A 95 -7.78 13.03 -13.48
CA LEU A 95 -9.05 12.32 -13.71
C LEU A 95 -10.08 12.61 -12.62
N THR A 96 -9.67 13.04 -11.43
CA THR A 96 -10.59 13.24 -10.29
C THR A 96 -11.57 14.41 -10.49
N PRO A 97 -11.15 15.65 -10.81
CA PRO A 97 -12.07 16.78 -10.96
C PRO A 97 -13.21 16.55 -11.96
N PRO A 98 -12.94 16.14 -13.24
CA PRO A 98 -14.03 15.95 -14.21
C PRO A 98 -14.94 14.76 -13.89
N LEU A 99 -14.46 13.75 -13.15
CA LEU A 99 -15.29 12.63 -12.70
C LEU A 99 -16.21 13.03 -11.56
N VAL A 100 -15.68 13.75 -10.57
CA VAL A 100 -16.45 14.20 -9.40
C VAL A 100 -17.52 15.22 -9.83
N GLU A 101 -17.20 16.12 -10.76
CA GLU A 101 -18.18 17.09 -11.30
C GLU A 101 -19.37 16.41 -12.01
N ARG A 102 -19.15 15.26 -12.67
CA ARG A 102 -20.22 14.54 -13.39
C ARG A 102 -20.98 13.52 -12.54
N PHE A 103 -20.30 12.81 -11.65
CA PHE A 103 -20.84 11.63 -10.97
C PHE A 103 -20.94 11.77 -9.45
N GLY A 104 -20.48 12.90 -8.89
CA GLY A 104 -20.44 13.15 -7.47
C GLY A 104 -19.33 12.39 -6.73
N TRP A 105 -19.19 12.69 -5.44
CA TRP A 105 -18.18 12.09 -4.58
C TRP A 105 -18.43 10.60 -4.32
N ASP A 106 -19.70 10.19 -4.24
CA ASP A 106 -20.10 8.80 -3.96
C ASP A 106 -19.57 7.82 -5.02
N SER A 107 -19.86 8.09 -6.29
CA SER A 107 -19.42 7.26 -7.41
C SER A 107 -17.89 7.27 -7.57
N PHE A 108 -17.24 8.40 -7.25
CA PHE A 108 -15.78 8.51 -7.29
C PHE A 108 -15.12 7.58 -6.27
N TYR A 109 -15.57 7.59 -5.00
CA TYR A 109 -15.02 6.69 -3.99
C TYR A 109 -15.25 5.21 -4.37
N LEU A 110 -16.41 4.87 -4.94
CA LEU A 110 -16.71 3.53 -5.41
C LEU A 110 -15.80 3.10 -6.58
N LEU A 111 -15.51 4.03 -7.50
CA LEU A 111 -14.55 3.81 -8.58
C LEU A 111 -13.14 3.55 -8.06
N THR A 112 -12.68 4.28 -7.04
CA THR A 112 -11.35 4.04 -6.46
C THR A 112 -11.22 2.67 -5.82
N VAL A 113 -12.28 2.18 -5.17
CA VAL A 113 -12.36 0.80 -4.66
C VAL A 113 -12.29 -0.21 -5.81
N LEU A 114 -13.02 0.01 -6.90
CA LEU A 114 -12.97 -0.84 -8.09
C LEU A 114 -11.58 -0.87 -8.73
N ILE A 115 -10.88 0.28 -8.80
CA ILE A 115 -9.52 0.38 -9.32
C ILE A 115 -8.50 -0.32 -8.40
N ALA A 116 -8.77 -0.43 -7.10
CA ALA A 116 -7.91 -1.18 -6.18
C ALA A 116 -7.97 -2.71 -6.41
N ILE A 117 -9.11 -3.25 -6.88
CA ILE A 117 -9.30 -4.68 -7.14
C ILE A 117 -8.25 -5.27 -8.11
N PRO A 118 -8.00 -4.72 -9.32
CA PRO A 118 -6.99 -5.28 -10.20
C PRO A 118 -5.58 -5.24 -9.59
N GLY A 119 -5.27 -4.22 -8.79
CA GLY A 119 -4.01 -4.15 -8.03
C GLY A 119 -3.87 -5.30 -7.02
N LEU A 120 -4.91 -5.56 -6.23
CA LEU A 120 -4.96 -6.67 -5.29
C LEU A 120 -4.92 -8.04 -6.00
N CYS A 121 -5.62 -8.17 -7.13
CA CYS A 121 -5.66 -9.39 -7.92
C CYS A 121 -4.28 -9.70 -8.52
N LEU A 122 -3.57 -8.67 -9.03
CA LEU A 122 -2.20 -8.81 -9.52
C LEU A 122 -1.26 -9.25 -8.40
N LEU A 123 -1.37 -8.63 -7.22
CA LEU A 123 -0.59 -9.02 -6.05
C LEU A 123 -0.83 -10.50 -5.68
N TRP A 124 -2.09 -10.94 -5.70
CA TRP A 124 -2.47 -12.33 -5.43
C TRP A 124 -1.96 -13.32 -6.48
N LEU A 125 -1.94 -12.94 -7.76
CA LEU A 125 -1.39 -13.74 -8.85
C LEU A 125 0.13 -13.90 -8.72
N TYR A 126 0.83 -12.85 -8.32
CA TYR A 126 2.29 -12.82 -8.16
C TYR A 126 2.77 -13.22 -6.76
N ARG A 127 1.87 -13.73 -5.90
CA ARG A 127 2.16 -14.11 -4.51
C ARG A 127 3.40 -14.99 -4.36
N ASP A 128 3.60 -15.95 -5.26
CA ASP A 128 4.69 -16.91 -5.17
C ASP A 128 6.03 -16.27 -5.53
N ARG A 129 6.03 -15.22 -6.37
CA ARG A 129 7.24 -14.42 -6.63
C ARG A 129 7.58 -13.52 -5.44
N ILE A 130 6.58 -12.88 -4.83
CA ILE A 130 6.78 -11.99 -3.68
C ILE A 130 7.27 -12.78 -2.46
N LYS A 131 6.74 -13.99 -2.22
CA LYS A 131 7.23 -14.88 -1.16
C LYS A 131 8.69 -15.27 -1.35
N ARG A 132 9.12 -15.55 -2.60
CA ARG A 132 10.53 -15.87 -2.92
C ARG A 132 11.48 -14.70 -2.67
N ILE A 133 11.01 -13.46 -2.81
CA ILE A 133 11.80 -12.26 -2.49
C ILE A 133 12.08 -12.18 -0.98
N ASP A 134 11.08 -12.51 -0.15
CA ASP A 134 11.23 -12.59 1.30
C ASP A 134 12.20 -13.70 1.73
N GLU A 135 12.10 -14.88 1.12
CA GLU A 135 13.03 -16.00 1.39
C GLU A 135 14.48 -15.64 1.07
N LYS A 136 14.72 -14.93 -0.04
CA LYS A 136 16.07 -14.43 -0.38
C LYS A 136 16.62 -13.44 0.65
N LYS A 137 15.78 -12.57 1.21
CA LYS A 137 16.19 -11.63 2.27
C LYS A 137 16.61 -12.36 3.55
N VAL A 138 15.81 -13.33 3.99
CA VAL A 138 16.10 -14.13 5.20
C VAL A 138 17.41 -14.90 5.09
N VAL A 139 17.78 -15.35 3.88
CA VAL A 139 19.04 -16.07 3.64
C VAL A 139 20.26 -15.15 3.65
N LEU A 140 20.10 -13.86 3.33
CA LEU A 140 21.20 -12.89 3.24
C LEU A 140 21.47 -12.14 4.55
N GLU A 141 20.51 -12.06 5.47
CA GLU A 141 20.78 -11.60 6.83
C GLU A 141 21.53 -12.71 7.60
N PRO A 142 22.81 -12.49 7.98
CA PRO A 142 23.47 -13.43 8.86
C PRO A 142 22.67 -13.46 10.16
N ARG A 143 22.29 -14.67 10.60
CA ARG A 143 21.73 -14.92 11.92
C ARG A 143 22.55 -14.09 12.92
N PRO A 144 21.95 -13.21 13.75
CA PRO A 144 22.71 -12.57 14.80
C PRO A 144 23.39 -13.70 15.56
N ALA A 145 24.73 -13.69 15.57
CA ALA A 145 25.50 -14.66 16.33
C ALA A 145 24.88 -14.63 17.71
N SER A 146 24.31 -15.77 18.13
CA SER A 146 23.83 -15.94 19.48
C SER A 146 24.96 -15.44 20.37
N THR A 147 24.74 -14.33 21.07
CA THR A 147 25.59 -13.93 22.18
C THR A 147 25.40 -15.01 23.24
N THR A 148 26.12 -16.12 23.05
CA THR A 148 26.60 -16.96 24.14
C THR A 148 27.67 -16.12 24.83
N ALA A 149 27.21 -15.18 25.65
CA ALA A 149 28.02 -14.66 26.72
C ALA A 149 27.67 -15.55 27.92
N ASP A 150 28.53 -16.55 28.11
CA ASP A 150 28.82 -17.15 29.40
C ASP A 150 29.24 -16.06 30.42
#